data_AF-A0A0K9GU53-F1
#
_entry.id   AF-A0A0K9GU53-F1
#
_cell.length_a   1.000
_cell.length_b   1.000
_cell.length_c   1.000
_cell.angle_alpha   90.00
_cell.angle_beta   90.00
_cell.angle_gamma   90.00
#
_symmetry.space_group_name_H-M   'P 1'
#
loop_
_entity.id
_entity.type
_entity.pdbx_description
1 polymer ?
#
loop_
_entity_poly.entity_id
_entity_poly.type
_entity_poly.pdbx_seq_one_letter_code
_entity_poly.pdbx_strand_id
1 'polypeptide(L)'
;MSIPVWGLILQVLFISVISIFNNIRISIMEHLFVYPVAFFELFLGLASFVSGIYGIIKRVKPLLSILVSFFGVLICLYFVFVYLLPEAGIPPVIPWFYSE
;
A
#
# COMPACT_ATOMS: atom_id res chain seq x y z
N MET A 1 -21.61 -7.78 7.21
CA MET A 1 -20.79 -7.62 5.98
C MET A 1 -19.81 -8.77 5.88
N SER A 2 -19.61 -9.37 4.70
CA SER A 2 -18.62 -10.45 4.52
C SER A 2 -17.20 -9.88 4.51
N ILE A 3 -16.24 -10.60 5.11
CA ILE A 3 -14.82 -10.17 5.21
C ILE A 3 -14.19 -9.70 3.87
N PRO A 4 -14.46 -10.33 2.72
CA PRO A 4 -13.96 -9.83 1.43
C PRO A 4 -14.50 -8.44 1.03
N VAL A 5 -15.68 -8.06 1.52
CA VAL A 5 -16.26 -6.74 1.28
C VAL A 5 -15.51 -5.68 2.09
N TRP A 6 -15.04 -6.01 3.30
CA TRP A 6 -14.12 -5.14 4.03
C TRP A 6 -12.82 -4.93 3.25
N GLY A 7 -12.28 -6.00 2.66
CA GLY A 7 -11.12 -5.90 1.76
C GLY A 7 -11.32 -4.95 0.58
N LEU A 8 -12.49 -5.00 -0.05
CA LEU A 8 -12.86 -4.07 -1.10
C LEU A 8 -12.95 -2.63 -0.61
N ILE A 9 -13.56 -2.39 0.56
CA ILE A 9 -13.65 -1.05 1.14
C ILE A 9 -12.25 -0.46 1.36
N LEU A 10 -11.30 -1.26 1.85
CA LEU A 10 -9.91 -0.85 2.01
C LEU A 10 -9.25 -0.50 0.67
N GLN A 11 -9.54 -1.25 -0.40
CA GLN A 11 -9.04 -0.95 -1.75
C GLN A 11 -9.62 0.34 -2.32
N VAL A 12 -10.93 0.57 -2.13
CA VAL A 12 -11.59 1.81 -2.52
C VAL A 12 -11.01 3.00 -1.75
N LEU A 13 -10.74 2.82 -0.45
CA LEU A 13 -10.06 3.83 0.35
C LEU A 13 -8.67 4.13 -0.19
N PHE A 14 -7.87 3.12 -0.51
CA PHE A 14 -6.55 3.29 -1.14
C PHE A 14 -6.66 4.09 -2.45
N ILE A 15 -7.55 3.70 -3.37
CA ILE A 15 -7.76 4.40 -4.64
C ILE A 15 -8.17 5.86 -4.40
N SER A 16 -9.04 6.10 -3.42
CA SER A 16 -9.49 7.45 -3.06
C SER A 16 -8.34 8.31 -2.54
N VAL A 17 -7.43 7.73 -1.74
CA VAL A 17 -6.24 8.41 -1.22
C VAL A 17 -5.30 8.83 -2.35
N ILE A 18 -4.98 7.92 -3.26
CA ILE A 18 -4.05 8.21 -4.38
C ILE A 18 -4.66 9.07 -5.49
N SER A 19 -6.00 9.12 -5.59
CA SER A 19 -6.70 9.86 -6.65
C SER A 19 -7.25 11.20 -6.14
N ILE A 20 -8.24 11.15 -5.24
CA ILE A 20 -9.00 12.32 -4.78
C ILE A 20 -8.18 13.12 -3.78
N PHE A 21 -7.56 12.44 -2.81
CA PHE A 21 -6.81 13.06 -1.73
C PHE A 21 -5.31 13.18 -2.03
N ASN A 22 -4.90 13.06 -3.29
CA ASN A 22 -3.49 13.07 -3.66
C ASN A 22 -2.78 14.38 -3.26
N ASN A 23 -3.48 15.52 -3.31
CA ASN A 23 -2.90 16.80 -2.87
C ASN A 23 -2.57 16.79 -1.37
N ILE A 24 -3.43 16.18 -0.54
CA ILE A 24 -3.19 16.03 0.89
C ILE A 24 -2.03 15.04 1.12
N ARG A 25 -2.03 13.94 0.39
CA ARG A 25 -0.96 12.93 0.40
C ARG A 25 0.40 13.56 0.12
N ILE A 26 0.51 14.35 -0.95
CA ILE A 26 1.74 15.07 -1.33
C ILE A 26 2.11 16.10 -0.26
N SER A 27 1.15 16.89 0.23
CA SER A 27 1.40 17.88 1.28
C SER A 27 2.00 17.25 2.54
N ILE A 28 1.49 16.08 2.97
CA ILE A 28 2.04 15.33 4.10
C ILE A 28 3.46 14.83 3.80
N MET A 29 3.69 14.29 2.60
CA MET A 29 5.02 13.80 2.19
C MET A 29 6.06 14.92 2.17
N GLU A 30 5.67 16.14 1.78
CA GLU A 30 6.56 17.31 1.70
C GLU A 30 6.82 17.97 3.07
N HIS A 31 5.82 18.05 3.96
CA HIS A 31 5.91 18.83 5.21
C HIS A 31 6.24 17.98 6.45
N LEU A 32 5.97 16.68 6.41
CA LEU A 32 6.25 15.76 7.52
C LEU A 32 7.35 14.81 7.11
N PHE A 33 6.99 13.64 6.56
CA PHE A 33 7.90 12.60 6.07
C PHE A 33 7.13 11.72 5.08
N VAL A 34 7.87 10.99 4.23
CA VAL A 34 7.29 10.03 3.27
C VAL A 34 6.73 8.78 3.97
N TYR A 35 7.40 8.32 5.04
CA TYR A 35 7.11 7.05 5.70
C TYR A 35 5.68 6.88 6.26
N PRO A 36 5.05 7.87 6.92
CA PRO A 36 3.68 7.72 7.43
C PRO A 36 2.67 7.39 6.33
N VAL A 37 2.79 8.05 5.18
CA VAL A 37 1.93 7.80 4.02
C VAL A 37 2.22 6.41 3.44
N ALA A 38 3.50 6.07 3.29
CA ALA A 38 3.93 4.79 2.75
C ALA A 38 3.45 3.60 3.59
N PHE A 39 3.60 3.67 4.92
CA PHE A 39 3.13 2.63 5.84
C PHE A 39 1.62 2.52 5.90
N PHE A 40 0.90 3.66 5.84
CA PHE A 40 -0.55 3.66 5.79
C PHE A 40 -1.07 2.96 4.53
N GLU A 41 -0.51 3.28 3.36
CA GLU A 41 -0.89 2.64 2.10
C GLU A 41 -0.53 1.15 2.06
N LEU A 42 0.64 0.77 2.59
CA LEU A 42 1.03 -0.63 2.74
C LEU A 42 0.06 -1.39 3.67
N PHE A 43 -0.35 -0.77 4.78
CA PHE A 43 -1.33 -1.36 5.69
C PHE A 43 -2.65 -1.66 4.99
N LEU A 44 -3.16 -0.73 4.16
CA LEU A 44 -4.37 -0.95 3.37
C LEU A 44 -4.21 -2.14 2.42
N GLY A 45 -3.06 -2.24 1.73
CA GLY A 45 -2.74 -3.36 0.85
C GLY A 45 -2.72 -4.70 1.57
N LEU A 46 -1.97 -4.79 2.69
CA LEU A 46 -1.84 -6.00 3.49
C LEU A 46 -3.16 -6.43 4.13
N ALA A 47 -3.88 -5.50 4.76
CA ALA A 47 -5.18 -5.80 5.39
C ALA A 47 -6.20 -6.27 4.34
N SER A 48 -6.20 -5.65 3.16
CA SER A 48 -7.03 -6.10 2.05
C SER A 48 -6.65 -7.49 1.57
N PHE A 49 -5.36 -7.76 1.36
CA PHE A 49 -4.86 -9.08 0.96
C PHE A 49 -5.24 -10.18 1.95
N VAL A 50 -5.05 -9.94 3.26
CA VAL A 50 -5.41 -10.89 4.32
C VAL A 50 -6.91 -11.16 4.33
N SER A 51 -7.74 -10.13 4.14
CA SER A 51 -9.20 -10.30 4.06
C SER A 51 -9.63 -11.12 2.83
N GLY A 52 -8.91 -10.97 1.71
CA GLY A 52 -9.07 -11.77 0.50
C GLY A 52 -8.73 -13.24 0.74
N ILE A 53 -7.55 -13.52 1.30
CA ILE A 53 -7.12 -14.88 1.65
C ILE A 53 -8.13 -15.53 2.60
N TYR A 54 -8.57 -14.81 3.62
CA TYR A 54 -9.55 -15.33 4.57
C TYR A 54 -10.86 -15.74 3.87
N GLY A 55 -11.32 -14.93 2.91
CA GLY A 55 -12.49 -15.23 2.09
C GLY A 55 -12.32 -16.48 1.23
N ILE A 56 -11.13 -16.68 0.65
CA ILE A 56 -10.78 -17.88 -0.12
C ILE A 56 -10.85 -19.13 0.78
N ILE A 57 -10.20 -19.08 1.95
CA ILE A 57 -10.16 -20.20 2.91
C ILE A 57 -11.56 -20.59 3.35
N LYS A 58 -12.41 -19.61 3.66
CA LYS A 58 -13.80 -19.84 4.10
C LYS A 58 -14.78 -20.07 2.95
N ARG A 59 -14.32 -20.06 1.68
CA ARG A 59 -15.14 -20.17 0.47
C ARG A 59 -16.30 -19.15 0.43
N VAL A 60 -16.12 -17.98 1.03
CA VAL A 60 -17.13 -16.92 1.09
C VAL A 60 -16.96 -16.02 -0.13
N LYS A 61 -17.85 -16.14 -1.12
CA LYS A 61 -17.78 -15.37 -2.38
C LYS A 61 -16.40 -15.52 -3.05
N PRO A 62 -16.03 -16.73 -3.49
CA PRO A 62 -14.65 -17.06 -3.89
C PRO A 62 -14.10 -16.15 -5.00
N LEU A 63 -14.92 -15.78 -5.97
CA LEU A 63 -14.53 -14.90 -7.07
C LEU A 63 -14.14 -13.50 -6.55
N LEU A 64 -14.94 -12.95 -5.64
CA LEU A 64 -14.65 -11.67 -4.98
C LEU A 64 -13.37 -11.74 -4.15
N SER A 65 -13.18 -12.83 -3.40
CA SER A 65 -12.00 -13.03 -2.56
C SER A 65 -10.71 -13.15 -3.36
N ILE A 66 -10.75 -13.81 -4.53
CA ILE A 66 -9.62 -13.88 -5.46
C ILE A 66 -9.28 -12.48 -5.98
N LEU A 67 -10.29 -11.73 -6.43
CA LEU A 67 -10.09 -10.37 -6.92
C LEU A 67 -9.49 -9.47 -5.84
N VAL A 68 -10.06 -9.50 -4.63
CA VAL A 68 -9.55 -8.73 -3.49
C VAL A 68 -8.12 -9.11 -3.14
N SER A 69 -7.78 -10.41 -3.15
CA SER A 69 -6.41 -10.84 -2.90
C SER A 69 -5.45 -10.33 -3.98
N PHE A 70 -5.82 -10.45 -5.25
CA PHE A 70 -5.01 -9.99 -6.37
C PHE A 70 -4.73 -8.48 -6.30
N PHE A 71 -5.75 -7.66 -6.10
CA PHE A 71 -5.58 -6.21 -5.93
C PHE A 71 -4.79 -5.87 -4.66
N GLY A 72 -4.94 -6.63 -3.56
CA GLY A 72 -4.12 -6.46 -2.37
C GLY A 72 -2.62 -6.63 -2.67
N VAL A 73 -2.25 -7.64 -3.46
CA VAL A 73 -0.85 -7.82 -3.92
C VAL A 73 -0.39 -6.64 -4.77
N LEU A 74 -1.22 -6.16 -5.70
CA LEU A 74 -0.88 -5.00 -6.54
C LEU A 74 -0.65 -3.73 -5.72
N ILE A 75 -1.44 -3.50 -4.66
CA ILE A 75 -1.22 -2.37 -3.74
C ILE A 75 0.10 -2.53 -2.98
N CYS A 76 0.44 -3.73 -2.53
CA CYS A 76 1.75 -3.97 -1.91
C CYS A 76 2.91 -3.75 -2.90
N LEU A 77 2.75 -4.13 -4.17
CA LEU A 77 3.74 -3.84 -5.21
C LEU A 77 3.85 -2.35 -5.49
N TYR A 78 2.74 -1.62 -5.49
CA TYR A 78 2.73 -0.16 -5.61
C TYR A 78 3.62 0.47 -4.53
N PHE A 79 3.56 0.00 -3.28
CA PHE A 79 4.45 0.48 -2.23
C PHE A 79 5.93 0.28 -2.56
N VAL A 80 6.31 -0.89 -3.11
CA VAL A 80 7.70 -1.17 -3.51
C VAL A 80 8.16 -0.20 -4.60
N PHE A 81 7.36 -0.02 -5.65
CA PHE A 81 7.75 0.82 -6.78
C PHE A 81 7.76 2.31 -6.46
N VAL A 82 6.84 2.78 -5.63
CA VAL A 82 6.67 4.22 -5.36
C VAL A 82 7.54 4.70 -4.19
N TYR A 83 7.81 3.84 -3.20
CA TYR A 83 8.56 4.25 -2.01
C TYR A 83 9.94 3.60 -1.92
N LEU A 84 10.05 2.28 -2.08
CA LEU A 84 11.34 1.60 -1.90
C LEU A 84 12.29 1.78 -3.09
N LEU A 85 11.77 1.78 -4.33
CA LEU A 85 12.61 1.86 -5.52
C LEU A 85 13.36 3.21 -5.63
N PRO A 86 12.73 4.38 -5.34
CA PRO A 86 13.45 5.65 -5.28
C PRO A 86 14.53 5.68 -4.19
N GLU A 87 14.29 5.01 -3.04
CA GLU A 87 15.28 4.92 -1.96
C GLU A 87 16.48 4.03 -2.32
N ALA A 88 16.27 2.99 -3.14
CA ALA A 88 17.34 2.09 -3.59
C ALA A 88 18.41 2.77 -4.47
N GLY A 89 18.10 3.95 -5.04
CA GLY A 89 19.03 4.75 -5.84
C GLY A 89 19.90 5.71 -5.02
N ILE A 90 19.63 5.89 -3.73
CA ILE A 90 20.43 6.74 -2.84
C ILE A 90 21.30 5.80 -2.00
N PRO A 91 22.59 5.61 -2.33
CA PRO A 91 23.46 4.87 -1.44
C PRO A 91 23.41 5.54 -0.06
N PRO A 92 23.33 4.76 1.05
CA PRO A 92 23.43 5.36 2.37
C PRO A 92 24.70 6.21 2.39
N VAL A 93 24.62 7.42 2.96
CA VAL A 93 25.80 8.28 3.09
C VAL A 93 26.77 7.54 4.01
N ILE A 94 27.72 6.81 3.41
CA ILE A 94 28.80 6.19 4.16
C ILE A 94 29.77 7.34 4.43
N PRO A 95 29.92 7.80 5.70
CA PRO A 95 30.71 8.99 6.00
C PRO A 95 32.17 8.88 5.57
N TRP A 96 32.65 7.65 5.33
CA TRP A 96 33.99 7.35 4.84
C TRP A 96 34.21 7.57 3.33
N PHE A 97 33.15 7.63 2.51
CA PHE A 97 33.27 7.75 1.04
C PHE A 97 33.02 9.17 0.51
N TYR A 98 32.54 10.07 1.36
CA TYR A 98 32.33 11.48 1.03
C TYR A 98 33.24 12.31 1.94
N SER A 99 34.56 12.28 1.65
CA SER A 99 35.48 13.30 2.16
C SER A 99 35.29 14.57 1.32
N GLU A 100 34.67 15.58 1.94
CA GLU A 100 34.46 16.97 1.49
C GLU A 100 34.36 17.23 -0.03
#